data_AF-A0A8J3LBK3-F1
#
_entry.id   AF-A0A8J3LBK3-F1
#
_cell.length_a   1.000
_cell.length_b   1.000
_cell.length_c   1.000
_cell.angle_alpha   90.00
_cell.angle_beta   90.00
_cell.angle_gamma   90.00
#
_symmetry.space_group_name_H-M   'P 1'
#
loop_
_entity.id
_entity.type
_entity.pdbx_description
1 polymer ?
#
loop_
_entity_poly.entity_id
_entity_poly.type
_entity_poly.pdbx_seq_one_letter_code
_entity_poly.pdbx_strand_id
1 'polypeptide(L)'
;MDLTDRAPRRIQRERKKGWRLPEGAVIVTRPTRWGNPFGVGELVRQTPDGYAKSYAGRLPPGLYTAEDGSPFEIRPVADRADAADLFRVHLLRYPALLLPPIRQHLRGHDLACWCPLTDAYGNPVACHADVLLRVAAGQEP
;
A
#
# COMPACT_ATOMS: atom_id res chain seq x y z
N MET A 1 -3.44 15.96 -30.13
CA MET A 1 -4.10 14.82 -29.48
C MET A 1 -3.83 14.98 -28.00
N ASP A 2 -4.87 15.36 -27.27
CA ASP A 2 -4.82 15.68 -25.85
C ASP A 2 -4.58 14.39 -25.03
N LEU A 3 -3.49 14.31 -24.27
CA LEU A 3 -3.15 13.15 -23.44
C LEU A 3 -3.92 13.14 -22.10
N THR A 4 -4.83 14.08 -21.87
CA THR A 4 -5.48 14.26 -20.56
C THR A 4 -6.73 13.40 -20.32
N ASP A 5 -7.21 12.63 -21.30
CA ASP A 5 -8.50 11.90 -21.17
C ASP A 5 -8.36 10.44 -20.67
N ARG A 6 -7.17 10.02 -20.22
CA ARG A 6 -6.99 8.68 -19.66
C ARG A 6 -6.94 8.74 -18.12
N ALA A 7 -7.77 7.92 -17.48
CA ALA A 7 -7.69 7.69 -16.04
C ALA A 7 -6.28 7.22 -15.62
N PRO A 8 -5.69 7.81 -14.57
CA PRO A 8 -4.40 7.38 -14.04
C PRO A 8 -4.38 5.89 -13.70
N ARG A 9 -3.25 5.23 -13.95
CA ARG A 9 -3.09 3.79 -13.80
C ARG A 9 -1.85 3.40 -13.03
N ARG A 10 -1.85 2.16 -12.54
CA ARG A 10 -0.68 1.53 -11.97
C ARG A 10 0.29 1.12 -13.08
N ILE A 11 1.57 1.42 -12.87
CA ILE A 11 2.69 0.98 -13.71
C ILE A 11 3.56 0.03 -12.90
N GLN A 12 3.89 -1.11 -13.49
CA GLN A 12 4.94 -1.97 -12.96
C GLN A 12 6.31 -1.42 -13.38
N ARG A 13 7.17 -1.20 -12.40
CA ARG A 13 8.58 -0.86 -12.62
C ARG A 13 9.34 -2.08 -13.13
N GLU A 14 10.28 -1.85 -14.04
CA GLU A 14 11.14 -2.90 -14.57
C GLU A 14 12.63 -2.53 -14.44
N ARG A 15 13.49 -3.53 -14.22
CA ARG A 15 14.96 -3.36 -14.21
C ARG A 15 15.60 -3.67 -15.57
N LYS A 16 14.79 -3.78 -16.63
CA LYS A 16 15.27 -4.07 -17.98
C LYS A 16 16.13 -2.90 -18.49
N LYS A 17 17.25 -3.21 -19.15
CA LYS A 17 18.11 -2.20 -19.78
C LYS A 17 17.28 -1.34 -20.72
N GLY A 18 17.41 -0.01 -20.60
CA GLY A 18 16.65 0.96 -21.40
C GLY A 18 15.26 1.31 -20.86
N TRP A 19 14.73 0.59 -19.88
CA TRP A 19 13.47 0.98 -19.24
C TRP A 19 13.63 2.35 -18.57
N ARG A 20 12.60 3.19 -18.72
CA ARG A 20 12.49 4.51 -18.11
C ARG A 20 11.10 4.64 -17.52
N LEU A 21 11.03 5.37 -16.42
CA LEU A 21 9.74 5.78 -15.86
C LEU A 21 9.03 6.65 -16.90
N PRO A 22 7.76 6.36 -17.26
CA PRO A 22 7.01 7.23 -18.14
C PRO A 22 6.91 8.65 -17.60
N GLU A 23 6.89 9.62 -18.51
CA GLU A 23 6.76 11.03 -18.16
C GLU A 23 5.50 11.27 -17.32
N GLY A 24 5.62 12.08 -16.27
CA GLY A 24 4.53 12.38 -15.35
C GLY A 24 4.18 11.27 -14.34
N ALA A 25 4.73 10.07 -14.44
CA ALA A 25 4.47 9.00 -13.46
C ALA A 25 5.24 9.24 -12.14
N VAL A 26 4.64 8.87 -11.01
CA VAL A 26 5.21 9.03 -9.67
C VAL A 26 5.65 7.68 -9.10
N ILE A 27 6.87 7.60 -8.56
CA ILE A 27 7.37 6.41 -7.88
C ILE A 27 6.76 6.32 -6.47
N VAL A 28 6.03 5.24 -6.21
CA VAL A 28 5.37 4.98 -4.91
C VAL A 28 5.97 3.78 -4.18
N THR A 29 7.17 3.34 -4.55
CA THR A 29 7.83 2.20 -3.89
C THR A 29 8.17 2.47 -2.43
N ARG A 30 8.31 1.41 -1.62
CA ARG A 30 8.51 1.46 -0.16
C ARG A 30 9.43 2.58 0.40
N PRO A 31 10.60 2.90 -0.19
CA PRO A 31 11.46 3.95 0.36
C PRO A 31 10.94 5.39 0.21
N THR A 32 9.86 5.60 -0.56
CA THR A 32 9.27 6.94 -0.73
C THR A 32 8.22 7.20 0.35
N ARG A 33 7.83 8.47 0.51
CA ARG A 33 6.73 8.86 1.42
C ARG A 33 5.36 8.24 1.08
N TRP A 34 5.23 7.64 -0.11
CA TRP A 34 4.01 6.96 -0.59
C TRP A 34 4.11 5.43 -0.48
N GLY A 35 5.21 4.92 0.08
CA GLY A 35 5.45 3.50 0.24
C GLY A 35 4.49 2.84 1.23
N ASN A 36 4.13 1.59 0.94
CA ASN A 36 3.46 0.74 1.92
C ASN A 36 4.43 0.43 3.09
N PRO A 37 4.11 0.76 4.35
CA PRO A 37 4.95 0.42 5.50
C PRO A 37 4.98 -1.08 5.80
N PHE A 38 4.01 -1.86 5.31
CA PHE A 38 3.87 -3.29 5.55
C PHE A 38 4.55 -4.11 4.44
N GLY A 39 5.68 -4.75 4.76
CA GLY A 39 6.36 -5.69 3.87
C GLY A 39 5.91 -7.13 4.10
N VAL A 40 5.76 -7.92 3.03
CA VAL A 40 5.48 -9.37 3.13
C VAL A 40 6.54 -10.07 3.98
N GLY A 41 6.08 -10.87 4.93
CA GLY A 41 6.93 -11.58 5.90
C GLY A 41 7.37 -10.74 7.11
N GLU A 42 7.18 -9.42 7.11
CA GLU A 42 7.42 -8.60 8.30
C GLU A 42 6.34 -8.81 9.34
N LEU A 43 6.68 -8.65 10.61
CA LEU A 43 5.71 -8.77 11.69
C LEU A 43 4.90 -7.49 11.83
N VAL A 44 3.62 -7.66 12.11
CA VAL A 44 2.70 -6.60 12.50
C VAL A 44 2.05 -6.93 13.83
N ARG A 45 1.77 -5.90 14.61
CA ARG A 45 0.85 -5.97 15.75
C ARG A 45 -0.52 -5.54 15.24
N GLN A 46 -1.47 -6.45 15.20
CA GLN A 46 -2.84 -6.23 14.72
C GLN A 46 -3.84 -6.29 15.87
N THR A 47 -4.77 -5.32 15.91
CA THR A 47 -5.89 -5.30 16.84
C THR A 47 -7.15 -5.89 16.19
N PRO A 48 -8.18 -6.32 16.98
CA PRO A 48 -9.37 -7.01 16.44
C PRO A 48 -10.18 -6.21 15.41
N ASP A 49 -10.10 -4.89 15.45
CA ASP A 49 -10.70 -3.99 14.45
C ASP A 49 -9.92 -3.97 13.12
N GLY A 50 -8.92 -4.82 12.98
CA GLY A 50 -8.10 -4.98 11.77
C GLY A 50 -6.94 -3.99 11.67
N TYR A 51 -6.86 -3.00 12.58
CA TYR A 51 -5.78 -2.02 12.57
C TYR A 51 -4.44 -2.67 12.89
N ALA A 52 -3.41 -2.34 12.11
CA ALA A 52 -2.07 -2.87 12.33
C ALA A 52 -0.98 -1.79 12.33
N LYS A 53 0.10 -2.08 13.05
CA LYS A 53 1.38 -1.37 12.99
C LYS A 53 2.51 -2.35 12.78
N SER A 54 3.56 -1.94 12.05
CA SER A 54 4.81 -2.71 11.97
C SER A 54 5.32 -3.02 13.38
N TYR A 55 5.76 -4.26 13.59
CA TYR A 55 6.21 -4.76 14.88
C TYR A 55 7.68 -5.19 14.78
N ALA A 56 8.53 -4.54 15.59
CA ALA A 56 9.96 -4.85 15.71
C ALA A 56 10.33 -5.31 17.13
N GLY A 57 9.35 -5.78 17.91
CA GLY A 57 9.57 -6.28 19.25
C GLY A 57 10.05 -7.74 19.26
N ARG A 58 10.12 -8.33 20.47
CA ARG A 58 10.72 -9.65 20.69
C ARG A 58 9.71 -10.79 20.82
N LEU A 59 8.41 -10.48 20.93
CA LEU A 59 7.39 -11.51 21.07
C LEU A 59 7.26 -12.26 19.73
N PRO A 60 7.17 -13.60 19.75
CA PRO A 60 6.91 -14.38 18.56
C PRO A 60 5.49 -14.13 18.03
N PRO A 61 5.13 -14.65 16.83
CA PRO A 61 3.75 -14.65 16.38
C PRO A 61 2.83 -15.35 17.38
N GLY A 62 1.68 -14.75 17.67
CA GLY A 62 0.73 -15.24 18.66
C GLY A 62 -0.32 -14.21 19.08
N LEU A 63 -1.27 -14.67 19.89
CA LEU A 63 -2.30 -13.84 20.51
C LEU A 63 -1.84 -13.38 21.90
N TYR A 64 -2.04 -12.10 22.17
CA TYR A 64 -1.60 -11.43 23.39
C TYR A 64 -2.68 -10.50 23.92
N THR A 65 -2.52 -10.12 25.18
CA THR A 65 -3.36 -9.13 25.86
C THR A 65 -2.48 -7.96 26.27
N ALA A 66 -2.88 -6.75 25.91
CA ALA A 66 -2.22 -5.52 26.34
C ALA A 66 -2.53 -5.23 27.82
N GLU A 67 -1.82 -4.27 28.40
CA GLU A 67 -1.98 -3.90 29.81
C GLU A 67 -3.41 -3.40 30.14
N ASP A 68 -4.07 -2.78 29.17
CA ASP A 68 -5.47 -2.32 29.28
C ASP A 68 -6.52 -3.43 29.07
N GLY A 69 -6.08 -4.69 28.93
CA GLY A 69 -6.94 -5.85 28.68
C GLY A 69 -7.32 -6.03 27.21
N SER A 70 -6.93 -5.13 26.31
CA SER A 70 -7.26 -5.26 24.88
C SER A 70 -6.45 -6.39 24.22
N PRO A 71 -7.08 -7.29 23.44
CA PRO A 71 -6.34 -8.32 22.73
C PRO A 71 -5.63 -7.75 21.50
N PHE A 72 -4.50 -8.35 21.13
CA PHE A 72 -3.82 -8.10 19.88
C PHE A 72 -3.10 -9.36 19.38
N GLU A 73 -2.89 -9.45 18.08
CA GLU A 73 -2.12 -10.49 17.44
C GLU A 73 -0.78 -9.94 16.97
N ILE A 74 0.29 -10.71 17.16
CA ILE A 74 1.52 -10.53 16.38
C ILE A 74 1.50 -11.60 15.30
N ARG A 75 1.57 -11.17 14.05
CA ARG A 75 1.57 -12.09 12.90
C ARG A 75 2.44 -11.55 11.77
N PRO A 76 2.95 -12.41 10.89
CA PRO A 76 3.56 -11.94 9.65
C PRO A 76 2.49 -11.34 8.72
N VAL A 77 2.92 -10.39 7.89
CA VAL A 77 2.18 -9.99 6.69
C VAL A 77 2.24 -11.17 5.72
N ALA A 78 1.08 -11.78 5.45
CA ALA A 78 1.00 -13.07 4.76
C ALA A 78 1.43 -12.98 3.30
N ASP A 79 0.89 -12.01 2.58
CA ASP A 79 1.14 -11.82 1.16
C ASP A 79 0.91 -10.35 0.72
N ARG A 80 0.92 -10.11 -0.59
CA ARG A 80 0.74 -8.77 -1.16
C ARG A 80 -0.67 -8.22 -0.97
N ALA A 81 -1.68 -9.08 -0.95
CA ALA A 81 -3.06 -8.67 -0.74
C ALA A 81 -3.24 -8.22 0.71
N ASP A 82 -2.77 -9.03 1.67
CA ASP A 82 -2.75 -8.66 3.09
C ASP A 82 -1.96 -7.36 3.31
N ALA A 83 -0.78 -7.21 2.69
CA ALA A 83 -0.03 -5.95 2.77
C ALA A 83 -0.83 -4.74 2.25
N ALA A 84 -1.55 -4.88 1.13
CA ALA A 84 -2.37 -3.81 0.56
C ALA A 84 -3.59 -3.50 1.45
N ASP A 85 -4.20 -4.52 2.05
CA ASP A 85 -5.33 -4.35 2.97
C ASP A 85 -4.92 -3.68 4.28
N LEU A 86 -3.78 -4.08 4.86
CA LEU A 86 -3.22 -3.40 6.02
C LEU A 86 -2.94 -1.92 5.72
N PHE A 87 -2.43 -1.61 4.52
CA PHE A 87 -2.24 -0.23 4.08
C PHE A 87 -3.55 0.54 3.98
N ARG A 88 -4.58 -0.07 3.39
CA ARG A 88 -5.93 0.50 3.31
C ARG A 88 -6.47 0.85 4.71
N VAL A 89 -6.40 -0.09 5.65
CA VAL A 89 -6.84 0.11 7.04
C VAL A 89 -6.00 1.19 7.73
N HIS A 90 -4.70 1.26 7.48
CA HIS A 90 -3.83 2.31 8.00
C HIS A 90 -4.26 3.71 7.55
N LEU A 91 -4.65 3.88 6.28
CA LEU A 91 -5.20 5.14 5.76
C LEU A 91 -6.54 5.50 6.41
N LEU A 92 -7.42 4.51 6.59
CA LEU A 92 -8.71 4.69 7.26
C LEU A 92 -8.59 5.03 8.74
N ARG A 93 -7.50 4.64 9.40
CA ARG A 93 -7.25 5.00 10.81
C ARG A 93 -6.92 6.48 11.00
N TYR A 94 -6.25 7.09 10.02
CA TYR A 94 -5.78 8.48 10.10
C TYR A 94 -6.14 9.31 8.86
N PRO A 95 -7.43 9.40 8.48
CA PRO A 95 -7.82 9.91 7.18
C PRO A 95 -7.51 11.41 7.02
N ALA A 96 -7.71 12.20 8.08
CA ALA A 96 -7.42 13.64 8.08
C ALA A 96 -5.93 13.95 7.89
N LEU A 97 -5.04 13.03 8.29
CA LEU A 97 -3.59 13.20 8.16
C LEU A 97 -3.08 12.68 6.80
N LEU A 98 -3.57 11.51 6.37
CA LEU A 98 -2.95 10.75 5.29
C LEU A 98 -3.61 10.98 3.92
N LEU A 99 -4.93 11.22 3.85
CA LEU A 99 -5.61 11.36 2.55
C LEU A 99 -5.34 12.70 1.84
N PRO A 100 -5.30 13.87 2.52
CA PRO A 100 -5.04 15.15 1.86
C PRO A 100 -3.74 15.20 1.04
N PRO A 101 -2.57 14.78 1.57
CA PRO A 101 -1.35 14.80 0.78
C PRO A 101 -1.39 13.83 -0.41
N ILE A 102 -2.06 12.67 -0.28
CA ILE A 102 -2.25 11.74 -1.40
C ILE A 102 -3.07 12.42 -2.51
N ARG A 103 -4.22 13.00 -2.17
CA ARG A 103 -5.10 13.71 -3.12
C ARG A 103 -4.39 14.88 -3.79
N GLN A 104 -3.62 15.65 -3.02
CA GLN A 104 -2.93 16.83 -3.54
C GLN A 104 -1.80 16.47 -4.50
N HIS A 105 -1.00 15.43 -4.21
CA HIS A 105 0.24 15.17 -4.93
C HIS A 105 0.15 14.05 -5.97
N LEU A 106 -0.83 13.16 -5.86
CA LEU A 106 -0.95 11.98 -6.73
C LEU A 106 -2.13 12.06 -7.71
N ARG A 107 -3.03 13.04 -7.57
CA ARG A 107 -4.14 13.23 -8.50
C ARG A 107 -3.62 13.51 -9.92
N GLY A 108 -4.13 12.75 -10.89
CA GLY A 108 -3.73 12.88 -12.29
C GLY A 108 -2.42 12.18 -12.66
N HIS A 109 -1.75 11.49 -11.71
CA HIS A 109 -0.47 10.83 -11.96
C HIS A 109 -0.60 9.31 -12.01
N ASP A 110 0.01 8.70 -13.03
CA ASP A 110 0.26 7.26 -13.03
C ASP A 110 1.21 6.90 -11.87
N LEU A 111 0.95 5.78 -11.18
CA LEU A 111 1.72 5.39 -10.00
C LEU A 111 2.56 4.15 -10.27
N ALA A 112 3.88 4.26 -10.04
CA ALA A 112 4.84 3.21 -10.35
C ALA A 112 5.31 2.44 -9.11
N CYS A 113 5.07 1.13 -9.09
CA CYS A 113 5.51 0.20 -8.04
C CYS A 113 6.21 -1.02 -8.65
N TRP A 114 6.94 -1.81 -7.85
CA TRP A 114 7.59 -3.05 -8.32
C TRP A 114 6.64 -4.25 -8.37
N CYS A 115 5.45 -4.17 -7.76
CA CYS A 115 4.50 -5.27 -7.76
C CYS A 115 4.09 -5.64 -9.20
N PRO A 116 3.99 -6.94 -9.52
CA PRO A 116 3.53 -7.36 -10.83
C PRO A 116 2.10 -6.88 -11.07
N LEU A 117 1.74 -6.62 -12.34
CA LEU A 117 0.36 -6.24 -12.67
C LEU A 117 -0.60 -7.42 -12.53
N THR A 118 -0.16 -8.60 -12.94
CA THR A 118 -0.93 -9.85 -12.90
C THR A 118 -0.11 -11.00 -12.31
N ASP A 119 -0.78 -12.04 -11.84
CA ASP A 119 -0.15 -13.30 -11.44
C ASP A 119 0.12 -14.19 -12.67
N ALA A 120 0.60 -15.42 -12.42
CA ALA A 120 0.89 -16.40 -13.48
C ALA A 120 -0.34 -16.85 -14.27
N TYR A 121 -1.54 -16.62 -13.75
CA TYR A 121 -2.82 -16.99 -14.35
C TYR A 121 -3.52 -15.79 -15.02
N GLY A 122 -2.89 -14.61 -15.01
CA GLY A 122 -3.45 -13.39 -15.58
C GLY A 122 -4.40 -12.64 -14.65
N ASN A 123 -4.54 -13.05 -13.39
CA ASN A 123 -5.39 -12.33 -12.43
C ASN A 123 -4.68 -11.07 -11.93
N PRO A 124 -5.39 -9.96 -11.68
CA PRO A 124 -4.80 -8.76 -11.09
C PRO A 124 -4.16 -9.04 -9.73
N VAL A 125 -2.91 -8.60 -9.54
CA VAL A 125 -2.24 -8.67 -8.24
C VAL A 125 -2.55 -7.42 -7.44
N ALA A 126 -2.90 -7.56 -6.17
CA ALA A 126 -3.11 -6.43 -5.27
C ALA A 126 -1.81 -5.64 -5.03
N CYS A 127 -1.90 -4.31 -5.03
CA CYS A 127 -0.80 -3.42 -4.69
C CYS A 127 -1.33 -2.19 -3.94
N HIS A 128 -0.50 -1.61 -3.09
CA HIS A 128 -0.81 -0.35 -2.42
C HIS A 128 -0.95 0.82 -3.39
N ALA A 129 -0.34 0.74 -4.58
CA ALA A 129 -0.51 1.74 -5.63
C ALA A 129 -1.97 1.84 -6.10
N ASP A 130 -2.73 0.75 -6.07
CA ASP A 130 -4.16 0.77 -6.44
C ASP A 130 -5.00 1.49 -5.37
N VAL A 131 -4.66 1.30 -4.10
CA VAL A 131 -5.25 2.05 -2.96
C VAL A 131 -4.94 3.55 -3.12
N LEU A 132 -3.70 3.90 -3.43
CA LEU A 132 -3.31 5.31 -3.67
C LEU A 132 -4.06 5.93 -4.86
N LEU A 133 -4.26 5.19 -5.97
CA LEU A 133 -5.01 5.65 -7.13
C LEU A 133 -6.47 5.97 -6.77
N ARG A 134 -7.14 5.10 -5.99
CA ARG A 134 -8.51 5.33 -5.49
C ARG A 134 -8.58 6.61 -4.67
N VAL A 135 -7.69 6.76 -3.69
CA VAL A 135 -7.65 7.95 -2.83
C VAL A 135 -7.36 9.22 -3.65
N ALA A 136 -6.43 9.16 -4.59
CA ALA A 136 -6.08 10.26 -5.49
C ALA A 136 -7.26 10.68 -6.39
N ALA A 137 -8.11 9.73 -6.79
CA ALA A 137 -9.36 9.97 -7.50
C ALA A 137 -10.49 10.54 -6.59
N GLY A 138 -10.23 10.73 -5.29
CA GLY A 138 -11.20 11.24 -4.33
C GLY A 138 -12.10 10.16 -3.71
N GLN A 139 -11.84 8.89 -3.99
CA GLN A 139 -12.57 7.77 -3.42
C GLN A 139 -12.04 7.42 -2.02
N GLU A 140 -12.76 6.55 -1.32
CA GLU A 140 -12.22 5.90 -0.12
C GLU A 140 -11.10 4.90 -0.49
N PRO A 141 -10.13 4.66 0.42
CA PRO A 141 -9.05 3.70 0.23
C PRO A 141 -9.50 2.29 -0.17
#